data_AF-A0A8T3PLS7-F1
#
_entry.id   AF-A0A8T3PLS7-F1
#
_cell.length_a   1.000
_cell.length_b   1.000
_cell.length_c   1.000
_cell.angle_alpha   90.00
_cell.angle_beta   90.00
_cell.angle_gamma   90.00
#
_symmetry.space_group_name_H-M   'P 1'
#
loop_
_entity.id
_entity.type
_entity.pdbx_description
1 polymer ?
#
loop_
_entity_poly.entity_id
_entity_poly.type
_entity_poly.pdbx_seq_one_letter_code
_entity_poly.pdbx_strand_id
1 'polypeptide(L)' 'MILVDTGPLVALFDPKDRLHSHCRATLQGIQEPVYATVPVLTEVFHMLSPSSIGSN' A
#
# COMPACT_ATOMS: atom_id res chain seq x y z
N MET A 1 -13.38 4.68 9.75
CA MET A 1 -13.09 3.36 9.14
C MET A 1 -12.83 3.59 7.67
N ILE A 2 -11.63 3.26 7.19
CA ILE A 2 -11.18 3.52 5.82
C ILE A 2 -10.86 2.18 5.16
N LEU A 3 -11.42 1.93 3.99
CA LEU A 3 -11.02 0.81 3.14
C LEU A 3 -9.96 1.31 2.15
N VAL A 4 -8.82 0.66 2.13
CA VAL A 4 -7.69 0.99 1.26
C VAL A 4 -7.69 0.09 0.03
N ASP A 5 -7.41 0.71 -1.11
CA ASP A 5 -7.29 0.07 -2.41
C ASP A 5 -5.84 -0.42 -2.69
N THR A 6 -5.63 -1.16 -3.77
CA THR A 6 -4.33 -1.70 -4.18
C THR A 6 -3.29 -0.60 -4.39
N GLY A 7 -3.65 0.48 -5.07
CA GLY A 7 -2.73 1.57 -5.44
C GLY A 7 -2.00 2.19 -4.24
N PRO A 8 -2.70 2.64 -3.18
CA PRO A 8 -2.06 3.16 -1.98
C PRO A 8 -1.08 2.20 -1.30
N LEU A 9 -1.38 0.90 -1.27
CA LEU A 9 -0.49 -0.10 -0.69
C LEU A 9 0.74 -0.33 -1.56
N VAL A 10 0.58 -0.44 -2.89
CA VAL A 10 1.71 -0.57 -3.82
C VAL A 10 2.63 0.65 -3.71
N ALA A 11 2.08 1.86 -3.72
CA ALA A 11 2.87 3.09 -3.58
C ALA A 11 3.55 3.18 -2.20
N LEU A 12 2.91 2.70 -1.12
CA LEU A 12 3.53 2.64 0.20
C LEU A 12 4.76 1.72 0.22
N PHE A 13 4.70 0.60 -0.49
CA PHE A 13 5.69 -0.48 -0.43
C PHE A 13 6.74 -0.48 -1.55
N ASP A 14 6.54 0.30 -2.61
CA ASP A 14 7.55 0.58 -3.65
C ASP A 14 8.16 1.98 -3.46
N PRO A 15 9.40 2.10 -2.93
CA PRO A 15 10.07 3.40 -2.78
C PRO A 15 10.35 4.13 -4.10
N LYS A 16 10.28 3.44 -5.24
CA LYS A 16 10.45 4.04 -6.57
C LYS A 16 9.13 4.58 -7.14
N ASP A 17 7.99 4.26 -6.53
CA ASP A 17 6.71 4.80 -6.96
C ASP A 17 6.69 6.32 -6.78
N ARG A 18 6.25 7.04 -7.82
CA ARG A 18 6.20 8.50 -7.82
C ARG A 18 5.35 9.08 -6.68
N LEU A 19 4.39 8.30 -6.18
CA LEU A 19 3.47 8.66 -5.11
C LEU A 19 3.93 8.15 -3.75
N HIS A 20 5.04 7.42 -3.63
CA HIS A 20 5.49 6.81 -2.37
C HIS A 20 5.51 7.80 -1.21
N SER A 21 6.16 8.95 -1.39
CA SER A 21 6.28 9.97 -0.33
C SER A 21 4.92 10.57 0.04
N HIS A 22 4.05 10.82 -0.94
CA HIS A 22 2.71 11.36 -0.70
C HIS A 22 1.84 10.33 0.02
N CYS A 23 1.86 9.07 -0.43
CA CYS A 23 1.07 8.00 0.14
C CYS A 23 1.49 7.71 1.58
N ARG A 24 2.80 7.67 1.87
CA ARG A 24 3.32 7.51 3.23
C ARG A 24 2.85 8.63 4.16
N ALA A 25 2.95 9.88 3.73
CA ALA A 25 2.51 11.02 4.53
C ALA A 25 0.99 10.99 4.81
N THR A 26 0.19 10.67 3.80
CA THR A 26 -1.27 10.55 3.93
C THR A 26 -1.66 9.43 4.89
N LEU A 27 -1.11 8.22 4.70
CA LEU A 27 -1.41 7.07 5.56
C LEU A 27 -0.94 7.26 7.00
N GLN A 28 0.17 7.96 7.23
CA GLN A 28 0.65 8.33 8.57
C GLN A 28 -0.29 9.30 9.31
N GLY A 29 -1.07 10.10 8.59
CA GLY A 29 -2.02 11.05 9.18
C GLY A 29 -3.39 10.46 9.53
N ILE A 30 -3.69 9.23 9.10
CA ILE A 30 -4.96 8.57 9.36
C ILE A 30 -5.01 8.09 10.81
N GLN A 31 -6.07 8.45 11.54
CA GLN A 31 -6.30 8.01 12.92
C GLN A 31 -7.38 6.92 13.02
N GLU A 32 -8.19 6.77 11.97
CA GLU A 32 -9.21 5.75 11.87
C GLU A 32 -8.61 4.39 11.48
N PRO A 33 -9.24 3.27 11.86
CA PRO A 33 -8.81 1.96 11.40
C PRO A 33 -8.84 1.85 9.86
N VAL A 34 -7.74 1.33 9.32
CA VAL A 34 -7.55 1.05 7.89
C VAL A 34 -7.72 -0.45 7.65
N TYR A 35 -8.50 -0.80 6.64
CA TYR A 35 -8.75 -2.18 6.23
C TYR A 35 -8.36 -2.38 4.77
N ALA A 36 -8.00 -3.61 4.44
CA ALA A 36 -7.88 -4.10 3.07
C ALA A 36 -8.66 -5.41 2.95
N THR A 37 -9.17 -5.69 1.77
CA THR A 37 -9.76 -7.00 1.49
C THR A 37 -8.68 -7.99 1.05
N VAL A 38 -8.95 -9.29 1.15
CA VAL A 38 -8.03 -10.32 0.64
C VAL A 38 -7.72 -10.13 -0.85
N PRO A 39 -8.68 -9.83 -1.74
CA PRO A 39 -8.38 -9.52 -3.14
C PRO A 39 -7.40 -8.35 -3.33
N VAL A 40 -7.56 -7.26 -2.58
CA VAL A 40 -6.62 -6.11 -2.62
C VAL A 40 -5.20 -6.56 -2.23
N LEU A 41 -5.06 -7.38 -1.17
CA LEU A 41 -3.75 -7.88 -0.77
C LEU A 41 -3.13 -8.80 -1.85
N THR A 42 -3.93 -9.64 -2.50
CA THR A 42 -3.46 -10.48 -3.62
C THR A 42 -2.91 -9.64 -4.76
N GLU A 43 -3.59 -8.56 -5.14
CA GLU A 43 -3.10 -7.65 -6.19
C GLU A 43 -1.82 -6.93 -5.78
N VAL A 44 -1.73 -6.46 -4.53
CA VAL A 44 -0.52 -5.81 -4.00
C VAL A 44 0.67 -6.75 -4.11
N PHE A 45 0.53 -8.01 -3.69
CA PHE A 45 1.62 -8.99 -3.80
C PHE A 45 1.93 -9.38 -5.24
N HIS A 46 0.95 -9.35 -6.14
CA HIS A 46 1.19 -9.58 -7.57
C HIS A 46 1.97 -8.44 -8.22
N MET A 47 1.72 -7.19 -7.80
CA MET A 47 2.34 -5.99 -8.39
C MET A 47 3.72 -5.69 -7.82
N LEU A 48 3.96 -5.98 -6.54
CA LEU A 48 5.27 -5.77 -5.91
C LEU A 48 6.26 -6.85 -6.40
N SER A 49 7.43 -6.42 -6.86
CA SER A 49 8.52 -7.36 -7.19
C SER A 49 8.94 -8.15 -5.94
N PRO A 50 9.42 -9.41 -6.02
CA PRO A 50 9.82 -10.21 -4.85
C PRO A 50 10.89 -9.57 -3.95
N SER A 51 11.58 -8.54 -4.44
CA SER A 51 12.58 -7.79 -3.68
C SER A 51 12.03 -6.51 -3.04
N SER A 52 10.72 -6.28 -3.13
CA SER A 52 10.08 -5.07 -2.61
C SER A 52 9.82 -5.22 -1.11
N ILE A 53 9.77 -4.10 -0.40
CA ILE A 53 9.45 -4.11 1.03
C ILE A 53 8.00 -4.59 1.17
N GLY A 54 7.76 -5.72 1.84
CA GLY A 54 6.40 -6.26 2.05
C GLY A 54 5.97 -7.36 1.07
N SER A 55 6.79 -7.69 0.06
CA SER A 55 6.67 -8.97 -0.67
C SER A 55 7.50 -10.02 0.07
N ASN A 56 6.84 -10.98 0.74
CA ASN A 56 7.49 -12.22 1.16
C ASN A 56 7.43 -13.24 0.02
#